data_AF-A0ABC8CLC7-F1
#
_entry.id   AF-A0ABC8CLC7-F1
#
_cell.length_a   1.000
_cell.length_b   1.000
_cell.length_c   1.000
_cell.angle_alpha   90.00
_cell.angle_beta   90.00
_cell.angle_gamma   90.00
#
_symmetry.space_group_name_H-M   'P 1'
#
loop_
_entity.id
_entity.type
_entity.pdbx_description
1 polymer ?
#
loop_
_entity_poly.entity_id
_entity_poly.type
_entity_poly.pdbx_seq_one_letter_code
_entity_poly.pdbx_strand_id
1 'polypeptide(L)'
;MTDPIIYPPHFMSMDVADRVLQDVYSPNDVPEVLYWDKEWWCFNGKAWTGVDKEEIEGELTRHLQHVYYQSKDGLKPWAPTRNRISEIVWALGITSRPRNRDFKAPAWLGGGYTTNPANLIVMNNGILDFHTRKFQPSHTPALFTTWHLPFDYDPHAECPTFEAFLNSIFEHDPAGRKTVQEFAGYAVSGRTDLQKALVIIGPARGGKGTLSRTIQQLVGLSNVASPRLKDIGSEFGLAELIGKQLAVVEDARNDYKDNPATVERLLSIIGEDAVAVNRKNRDFWHGTLPTRFLIVSNDVFSLGDNSGAILSRFVSVKLKKSFKDNPDPDLGKKINQELPGIFNWALAGLQRLEEQGKFTQPQTMEEVQGLMNDLNSPVANFLDETPQFELTRNPEDWVTRSELHHAYKAWCEEVGAHPMKQVNFVQALVAVDPGIESKNTAVGDLPKARRIFGIRKVQGVNTWLTNKQSA
;
A
#
# COMPACT_ATOMS: atom_id res chain seq x y z
N MET A 1 47.55 -17.11 24.28
CA MET A 1 47.58 -17.01 22.81
C MET A 1 46.56 -18.00 22.32
N THR A 2 45.50 -17.53 21.65
CA THR A 2 44.56 -18.41 20.96
C THR A 2 45.28 -19.06 19.78
N ASP A 3 45.07 -20.36 19.58
CA ASP A 3 45.65 -21.08 18.44
C ASP A 3 45.20 -20.44 17.11
N PRO A 4 46.06 -20.44 16.07
CA PRO A 4 45.72 -19.84 14.78
C PRO A 4 44.56 -20.59 14.13
N ILE A 5 43.53 -19.85 13.71
CA ILE A 5 42.39 -20.41 13.00
C ILE A 5 42.83 -20.76 11.57
N ILE A 6 42.71 -22.03 11.20
CA ILE A 6 43.15 -22.57 9.90
C ILE A 6 41.95 -22.73 8.97
N TYR A 7 41.99 -22.01 7.85
CA TYR A 7 41.04 -22.07 6.76
C TYR A 7 41.58 -22.87 5.57
N PRO A 8 40.69 -23.32 4.66
CA PRO A 8 41.11 -23.80 3.36
C PRO A 8 41.91 -22.74 2.59
N PRO A 9 42.84 -23.14 1.71
CA PRO A 9 43.56 -22.22 0.86
C PRO A 9 42.63 -21.37 -0.01
N HIS A 10 43.03 -20.13 -0.30
CA HIS A 10 42.23 -19.17 -1.08
C HIS A 10 41.80 -19.61 -2.49
N PHE A 11 42.43 -20.64 -3.08
CA PHE A 11 42.03 -21.20 -4.38
C PHE A 11 40.90 -22.24 -4.27
N MET A 12 40.54 -22.65 -3.06
CA MET A 12 39.43 -23.56 -2.77
C MET A 12 38.19 -22.73 -2.38
N SER A 13 37.72 -21.86 -3.28
CA SER A 13 36.72 -20.83 -2.96
C SER A 13 35.42 -21.38 -2.37
N MET A 14 34.97 -22.56 -2.81
CA MET A 14 33.78 -23.23 -2.27
C MET A 14 34.00 -23.70 -0.83
N ASP A 15 35.12 -24.37 -0.55
CA ASP A 15 35.43 -24.84 0.80
C ASP A 15 35.65 -23.67 1.78
N VAL A 16 36.26 -22.57 1.31
CA VAL A 16 36.36 -21.34 2.08
C VAL A 16 34.97 -20.75 2.35
N ALA A 17 34.09 -20.71 1.35
CA ALA A 17 32.74 -20.20 1.50
C ALA A 17 31.89 -21.04 2.47
N ASP A 18 31.97 -22.37 2.40
CA ASP A 18 31.29 -23.27 3.36
C ASP A 18 31.82 -23.05 4.78
N ARG A 19 33.14 -22.90 4.92
CA ARG A 19 33.77 -22.61 6.22
C ARG A 19 33.37 -21.25 6.77
N VAL A 20 33.31 -20.22 5.92
CA VAL A 20 32.80 -18.88 6.27
C VAL A 20 31.35 -18.95 6.69
N LEU A 21 30.51 -19.67 5.93
CA LEU A 21 29.08 -19.81 6.22
C LEU A 21 28.89 -20.41 7.62
N GLN A 22 29.68 -21.41 8.01
CA GLN A 22 29.67 -22.01 9.34
C GLN A 22 30.19 -21.07 10.43
N ASP A 23 31.38 -20.51 10.25
CA ASP A 23 32.09 -19.77 11.29
C ASP A 23 31.54 -18.34 11.51
N VAL A 24 30.94 -17.73 10.47
CA VAL A 24 30.48 -16.33 10.49
C VAL A 24 28.95 -16.24 10.49
N TYR A 25 28.27 -17.04 9.68
CA TYR A 25 26.86 -16.85 9.36
C TYR A 25 25.95 -18.01 9.76
N SER A 26 26.42 -19.03 10.47
CA SER A 26 25.58 -20.17 10.89
C SER A 26 25.95 -20.67 12.29
N PRO A 27 25.96 -19.81 13.31
CA PRO A 27 26.05 -20.30 14.68
C PRO A 27 24.82 -21.19 14.92
N ASN A 28 25.01 -22.52 14.98
CA ASN A 28 23.97 -23.57 15.11
C ASN A 28 23.38 -24.14 13.79
N ASP A 29 24.15 -24.19 12.70
CA ASP A 29 23.78 -24.88 11.44
C ASP A 29 22.54 -24.30 10.70
N VAL A 30 22.07 -23.11 11.08
CA VAL A 30 21.03 -22.38 10.36
C VAL A 30 21.66 -21.16 9.69
N PRO A 31 21.61 -21.04 8.35
CA PRO A 31 22.18 -19.89 7.66
C PRO A 31 21.47 -18.59 8.06
N GLU A 32 22.27 -17.59 8.44
CA GLU A 32 21.88 -16.21 8.72
C GLU A 32 22.27 -15.26 7.58
N VAL A 33 22.86 -15.78 6.50
CA VAL A 33 23.08 -15.07 5.24
C VAL A 33 22.45 -15.85 4.08
N LEU A 34 21.83 -15.13 3.17
CA LEU A 34 21.11 -15.69 2.03
C LEU A 34 21.32 -14.80 0.81
N TYR A 35 21.68 -15.41 -0.32
CA TYR A 35 21.57 -14.73 -1.62
C TYR A 35 20.27 -15.15 -2.31
N TRP A 36 19.29 -14.25 -2.34
CA TRP A 36 17.95 -14.47 -2.87
C TRP A 36 17.48 -13.28 -3.70
N ASP A 37 16.82 -13.55 -4.83
CA ASP A 37 16.34 -12.55 -5.79
C ASP A 37 17.41 -11.52 -6.23
N LYS A 38 18.65 -12.00 -6.48
CA LYS A 38 19.83 -11.20 -6.83
C LYS A 38 20.27 -10.19 -5.76
N GLU A 39 19.77 -10.32 -4.54
CA GLU A 39 20.10 -9.45 -3.40
C GLU A 39 20.67 -10.30 -2.25
N TRP A 40 21.48 -9.66 -1.43
CA TRP A 40 22.00 -10.26 -0.19
C TRP A 40 21.04 -9.95 0.94
N TRP A 41 20.78 -10.95 1.77
CA TRP A 41 19.93 -10.86 2.93
C TRP A 41 20.67 -11.41 4.13
N CYS A 42 20.63 -10.68 5.25
CA CYS A 42 21.17 -11.11 6.53
C CYS A 42 20.06 -11.16 7.58
N PHE A 43 20.07 -12.19 8.41
CA PHE A 43 19.18 -12.32 9.55
C PHE A 43 19.71 -11.46 10.70
N ASN A 44 18.92 -10.48 11.15
CA ASN A 44 19.33 -9.56 12.21
C ASN A 44 18.94 -10.02 13.63
N GLY A 45 18.62 -11.30 13.79
CA GLY A 45 18.07 -11.88 15.02
C GLY A 45 16.54 -11.85 15.10
N LYS A 46 15.83 -11.16 14.20
CA LYS A 46 14.36 -11.09 14.17
C LYS A 46 13.81 -11.32 12.77
N ALA A 47 14.36 -10.63 11.78
CA ALA A 47 13.92 -10.68 10.39
C ALA A 47 15.12 -10.60 9.44
N TRP A 48 14.89 -10.93 8.18
CA TRP A 48 15.86 -10.83 7.12
C TRP A 48 15.88 -9.42 6.54
N THR A 49 17.04 -8.79 6.51
CA THR A 49 17.24 -7.46 5.96
C THR A 49 18.14 -7.51 4.74
N GLY A 50 17.75 -6.82 3.68
CA GLY A 50 18.60 -6.64 2.51
C GLY A 50 19.86 -5.87 2.90
N VAL A 51 21.02 -6.36 2.47
CA VAL A 51 22.33 -5.75 2.68
C VAL A 51 23.03 -5.55 1.34
N ASP A 52 23.85 -4.51 1.26
CA ASP A 52 24.62 -4.26 0.04
C ASP A 52 25.81 -5.23 -0.04
N LYS A 53 26.25 -5.54 -1.26
CA LYS A 53 27.36 -6.48 -1.49
C LYS A 53 28.64 -6.01 -0.79
N GLU A 54 28.87 -4.70 -0.77
CA GLU A 54 30.01 -4.06 -0.12
C GLU A 54 30.07 -4.34 1.39
N GLU A 55 28.92 -4.51 2.04
CA GLU A 55 28.83 -4.86 3.46
C GLU A 55 29.32 -6.28 3.69
N ILE A 56 28.87 -7.23 2.88
CA ILE A 56 29.37 -8.62 2.87
C ILE A 56 30.88 -8.66 2.57
N GLU A 57 31.35 -7.94 1.55
CA GLU A 57 32.78 -7.84 1.22
C GLU A 57 33.61 -7.32 2.40
N GLY A 58 33.11 -6.30 3.10
CA GLY A 58 33.75 -5.71 4.26
C GLY A 58 33.82 -6.66 5.45
N GLU A 59 32.75 -7.40 5.74
CA GLU A 59 32.70 -8.39 6.81
C GLU A 59 33.68 -9.55 6.56
N LEU A 60 33.64 -10.12 5.35
CA LEU A 60 34.57 -11.19 4.96
C LEU A 60 36.03 -10.74 5.03
N THR A 61 36.32 -9.50 4.63
CA THR A 61 37.67 -8.94 4.71
C THR A 61 38.13 -8.85 6.17
N ARG A 62 37.28 -8.36 7.08
CA ARG A 62 37.59 -8.23 8.51
C ARG A 62 37.80 -9.59 9.18
N HIS A 63 37.08 -10.62 8.75
CA HIS A 63 37.25 -11.98 9.27
C HIS A 63 38.53 -12.64 8.73
N LEU A 64 38.66 -12.69 7.40
CA LEU A 64 39.71 -13.45 6.73
C LEU A 64 41.11 -12.83 6.86
N GLN A 65 41.24 -11.56 7.26
CA GLN A 65 42.56 -10.97 7.57
C GLN A 65 43.23 -11.57 8.81
N HIS A 66 42.47 -12.24 9.68
CA HIS A 66 42.98 -12.82 10.93
C HIS A 66 43.16 -14.34 10.88
N VAL A 67 42.87 -14.98 9.74
CA VAL A 67 42.97 -16.44 9.57
C VAL A 67 44.20 -16.85 8.75
N TYR A 68 44.58 -18.11 8.87
CA TYR A 68 45.74 -18.71 8.21
C TYR A 68 45.32 -19.90 7.35
N TYR A 69 46.18 -20.36 6.45
CA TYR A 69 45.98 -21.61 5.71
C TYR A 69 47.28 -22.41 5.61
N GLN A 70 47.17 -23.73 5.50
CA GLN A 70 48.32 -24.61 5.35
C GLN A 70 48.83 -24.59 3.90
N SER A 71 50.10 -24.24 3.72
CA SER A 71 50.84 -24.30 2.46
C SER A 71 51.90 -25.40 2.50
N LYS A 72 52.47 -25.75 1.34
CA LYS A 72 53.66 -26.62 1.24
C LYS A 72 54.84 -26.06 2.03
N ASP A 73 54.94 -24.73 2.13
CA ASP A 73 56.02 -24.04 2.85
C ASP A 73 55.66 -23.70 4.31
N GLY A 74 54.61 -24.33 4.86
CA GLY A 74 54.12 -24.08 6.22
C GLY A 74 52.88 -23.18 6.30
N LEU A 75 52.60 -22.66 7.50
CA LEU A 75 51.41 -21.86 7.76
C LEU A 75 51.58 -20.44 7.19
N LYS A 76 50.63 -19.99 6.37
CA LYS A 76 50.65 -18.64 5.76
C LYS A 76 49.38 -17.87 6.13
N PRO A 77 49.44 -16.54 6.31
CA PRO A 77 48.25 -15.72 6.50
C PRO A 77 47.36 -15.81 5.25
N TRP A 78 46.05 -15.82 5.44
CA TRP A 78 45.11 -15.89 4.31
C TRP A 78 45.18 -14.64 3.42
N ALA A 79 45.44 -13.47 4.03
CA ALA A 79 45.73 -12.20 3.35
C ALA A 79 44.67 -11.83 2.30
N PRO A 80 43.52 -11.26 2.73
CA PRO A 80 42.42 -10.93 1.84
C PRO A 80 42.82 -9.83 0.85
N THR A 81 42.54 -10.06 -0.43
CA THR A 81 42.64 -9.06 -1.49
C THR A 81 41.28 -8.90 -2.15
N ARG A 82 41.05 -7.79 -2.85
CA ARG A 82 39.77 -7.53 -3.53
C ARG A 82 39.32 -8.71 -4.40
N ASN A 83 40.24 -9.29 -5.18
CA ASN A 83 39.93 -10.41 -6.06
C ASN A 83 39.57 -11.68 -5.27
N ARG A 84 40.34 -12.01 -4.23
CA ARG A 84 40.05 -13.17 -3.37
C ARG A 84 38.69 -13.03 -2.71
N ILE A 85 38.38 -11.86 -2.16
CA ILE A 85 37.10 -11.60 -1.52
C ILE A 85 35.95 -11.70 -2.52
N SER A 86 36.11 -11.15 -3.73
CA SER A 86 35.09 -11.23 -4.78
C SER A 86 34.75 -12.68 -5.16
N GLU A 87 35.77 -13.54 -5.26
CA GLU A 87 35.58 -14.98 -5.52
C GLU A 87 34.87 -15.68 -4.36
N ILE A 88 35.18 -15.35 -3.10
CA ILE A 88 34.48 -15.91 -1.94
C ILE A 88 33.04 -15.40 -1.86
N VAL A 89 32.77 -14.13 -2.15
CA VAL A 89 31.39 -13.60 -2.19
C VAL A 89 30.57 -14.31 -3.26
N TRP A 90 31.15 -14.56 -4.43
CA TRP A 90 30.50 -15.35 -5.48
C TRP A 90 30.19 -16.77 -5.00
N ALA A 91 31.16 -17.46 -4.40
CA ALA A 91 30.99 -18.82 -3.89
C ALA A 91 29.96 -18.89 -2.74
N LEU A 92 30.04 -17.96 -1.78
CA LEU A 92 29.06 -17.79 -0.70
C LEU A 92 27.67 -17.55 -1.26
N GLY A 93 27.58 -16.77 -2.33
CA GLY A 93 26.33 -16.48 -3.02
C GLY A 93 25.75 -17.69 -3.76
N ILE A 94 26.51 -18.78 -3.92
CA ILE A 94 26.05 -20.07 -4.44
C ILE A 94 25.66 -21.00 -3.30
N THR A 95 26.50 -21.11 -2.26
CA THR A 95 26.31 -22.04 -1.15
C THR A 95 25.19 -21.63 -0.20
N SER A 96 24.99 -20.33 0.00
CA SER A 96 23.90 -19.80 0.81
C SER A 96 22.53 -19.87 0.14
N ARG A 97 22.44 -20.15 -1.18
CA ARG A 97 21.15 -20.07 -1.89
C ARG A 97 20.14 -21.09 -1.35
N PRO A 98 18.86 -20.69 -1.23
CA PRO A 98 17.83 -21.63 -0.86
C PRO A 98 17.61 -22.64 -2.00
N ARG A 99 17.33 -23.90 -1.64
CA ARG A 99 17.09 -24.97 -2.62
C ARG A 99 15.89 -24.68 -3.51
N ASN A 100 14.83 -24.13 -2.92
CA ASN A 100 13.68 -23.59 -3.65
C ASN A 100 13.97 -22.13 -4.01
N ARG A 101 13.92 -21.78 -5.30
CA ARG A 101 14.18 -20.41 -5.78
C ARG A 101 12.92 -19.58 -5.92
N ASP A 102 11.75 -20.22 -5.97
CA ASP A 102 10.49 -19.58 -6.36
C ASP A 102 9.55 -19.37 -5.17
N PHE A 103 10.05 -19.35 -3.94
CA PHE A 103 9.23 -19.02 -2.78
C PHE A 103 9.01 -17.51 -2.65
N LYS A 104 7.89 -17.14 -2.03
CA LYS A 104 7.56 -15.76 -1.67
C LYS A 104 7.64 -15.59 -0.16
N ALA A 105 8.19 -14.47 0.30
CA ALA A 105 8.16 -14.14 1.72
C ALA A 105 6.72 -13.82 2.18
N PRO A 106 6.30 -14.24 3.40
CA PRO A 106 7.07 -15.02 4.35
C PRO A 106 7.13 -16.52 3.98
N ALA A 107 8.26 -17.18 4.23
CA ALA A 107 8.44 -18.61 3.93
C ALA A 107 9.37 -19.34 4.92
N TRP A 108 9.23 -20.65 5.04
CA TRP A 108 10.22 -21.49 5.71
C TRP A 108 11.36 -21.88 4.74
N LEU A 109 12.61 -21.63 5.12
CA LEU A 109 13.80 -21.99 4.32
C LEU A 109 14.19 -23.47 4.43
N GLY A 110 13.53 -24.24 5.31
CA GLY A 110 13.81 -25.66 5.57
C GLY A 110 12.54 -26.49 5.77
N GLY A 111 12.70 -27.80 5.85
CA GLY A 111 11.60 -28.75 6.12
C GLY A 111 11.31 -28.92 7.61
N GLY A 112 10.15 -29.51 7.93
CA GLY A 112 9.78 -29.88 9.30
C GLY A 112 8.86 -28.90 10.03
N TYR A 113 8.55 -27.76 9.41
CA TYR A 113 7.58 -26.78 9.94
C TYR A 113 6.18 -27.07 9.36
N THR A 114 5.17 -27.11 10.22
CA THR A 114 3.77 -27.38 9.83
C THR A 114 2.89 -26.12 9.85
N THR A 115 3.37 -25.03 10.46
CA THR A 115 2.64 -23.76 10.50
C THR A 115 2.79 -23.01 9.19
N ASN A 116 1.68 -22.46 8.69
CA ASN A 116 1.71 -21.60 7.52
C ASN A 116 2.49 -20.31 7.86
N PRO A 117 3.62 -20.00 7.19
CA PRO A 117 4.41 -18.81 7.48
C PRO A 117 3.64 -17.50 7.27
N ALA A 118 2.61 -17.49 6.42
CA ALA A 118 1.71 -16.34 6.25
C ALA A 118 0.86 -16.03 7.49
N ASN A 119 0.75 -16.96 8.43
CA ASN A 119 0.01 -16.76 9.69
C ASN A 119 0.90 -16.20 10.82
N LEU A 120 2.19 -16.01 10.56
CA LEU A 120 3.18 -15.68 11.59
C LEU A 120 3.48 -14.19 11.60
N ILE A 121 3.36 -13.58 12.78
CA ILE A 121 3.74 -12.20 13.06
C ILE A 121 5.00 -12.24 13.92
N VAL A 122 6.07 -11.62 13.45
CA VAL A 122 7.32 -11.49 14.20
C VAL A 122 7.31 -10.17 14.96
N MET A 123 7.68 -10.20 16.23
CA MET A 123 7.76 -9.03 17.13
C MET A 123 9.15 -9.00 17.79
N ASN A 124 9.40 -8.12 18.77
CA ASN A 124 10.74 -8.06 19.39
C ASN A 124 11.09 -9.32 20.21
N ASN A 125 10.11 -9.90 20.90
CA ASN A 125 10.32 -11.00 21.85
C ASN A 125 9.94 -12.40 21.31
N GLY A 126 9.46 -12.51 20.07
CA GLY A 126 9.15 -13.81 19.48
C GLY A 126 8.24 -13.76 18.26
N ILE A 127 7.67 -14.92 17.95
CA ILE A 127 6.82 -15.16 16.79
C ILE A 127 5.44 -15.61 17.27
N LEU A 128 4.37 -14.95 16.80
CA LEU A 128 2.99 -15.30 17.11
C LEU A 128 2.30 -15.84 15.86
N ASP A 129 1.68 -17.02 15.97
CA ASP A 129 0.66 -17.46 15.03
C ASP A 129 -0.66 -16.79 15.39
N PHE A 130 -1.13 -15.84 14.56
CA PHE A 130 -2.34 -15.08 14.87
C PHE A 130 -3.61 -15.92 14.82
N HIS A 131 -3.60 -17.05 14.09
CA HIS A 131 -4.76 -17.93 13.94
C HIS A 131 -4.89 -18.85 15.17
N THR A 132 -3.79 -19.48 15.58
CA THR A 132 -3.79 -20.41 16.73
C THR A 132 -3.53 -19.73 18.07
N ARG A 133 -3.12 -18.46 18.07
CA ARG A 133 -2.65 -17.68 19.24
C ARG A 133 -1.43 -18.29 19.93
N LYS A 134 -0.72 -19.22 19.28
CA LYS A 134 0.50 -19.81 19.84
C LYS A 134 1.66 -18.85 19.68
N PHE A 135 2.30 -18.52 20.80
CA PHE A 135 3.47 -17.65 20.85
C PHE A 135 4.74 -18.47 21.10
N GLN A 136 5.75 -18.26 20.27
CA GLN A 136 7.09 -18.81 20.41
C GLN A 136 8.04 -17.69 20.88
N PRO A 137 8.56 -17.72 22.12
CA PRO A 137 9.42 -16.67 22.69
C PRO A 137 10.87 -16.78 22.20
N SER A 138 11.05 -16.98 20.91
CA SER A 138 12.36 -17.10 20.26
C SER A 138 12.20 -16.83 18.76
N HIS A 139 13.21 -16.24 18.15
CA HIS A 139 13.28 -16.09 16.71
C HIS A 139 14.00 -17.26 16.07
N THR A 140 13.82 -17.44 14.76
CA THR A 140 14.56 -18.44 14.00
C THR A 140 14.88 -17.91 12.60
N PRO A 141 16.14 -18.01 12.13
CA PRO A 141 16.49 -17.63 10.76
C PRO A 141 15.79 -18.52 9.72
N ALA A 142 15.29 -19.70 10.12
CA ALA A 142 14.54 -20.57 9.23
C ALA A 142 13.24 -19.93 8.71
N LEU A 143 12.67 -18.96 9.43
CA LEU A 143 11.55 -18.15 8.95
C LEU A 143 12.10 -16.96 8.14
N PHE A 144 11.98 -17.05 6.82
CA PHE A 144 12.26 -15.93 5.93
C PHE A 144 11.09 -14.94 5.92
N THR A 145 11.20 -13.90 6.76
CA THR A 145 10.35 -12.70 6.71
C THR A 145 11.23 -11.46 6.63
N THR A 146 10.76 -10.42 5.96
CA THR A 146 11.52 -9.18 5.74
C THR A 146 11.13 -8.05 6.69
N TRP A 147 10.21 -8.31 7.61
CA TRP A 147 9.67 -7.32 8.55
C TRP A 147 9.31 -7.96 9.89
N HIS A 148 9.25 -7.11 10.93
CA HIS A 148 8.77 -7.44 12.26
C HIS A 148 8.12 -6.21 12.90
N LEU A 149 7.28 -6.40 13.91
CA LEU A 149 6.70 -5.33 14.71
C LEU A 149 7.67 -4.87 15.81
N PRO A 150 7.80 -3.57 16.09
CA PRO A 150 8.91 -3.01 16.88
C PRO A 150 8.67 -3.02 18.40
N PHE A 151 7.75 -3.84 18.91
CA PHE A 151 7.40 -3.94 20.33
C PHE A 151 7.31 -5.40 20.78
N ASP A 152 7.26 -5.65 22.08
CA ASP A 152 7.11 -6.99 22.64
C ASP A 152 5.62 -7.41 22.65
N TYR A 153 5.36 -8.67 22.38
CA TYR A 153 4.04 -9.26 22.61
C TYR A 153 3.81 -9.50 24.09
N ASP A 154 2.71 -8.97 24.61
CA ASP A 154 2.18 -9.27 25.94
C ASP A 154 0.68 -9.60 25.80
N PRO A 155 0.25 -10.85 26.02
CA PRO A 155 -1.15 -11.24 25.88
C PRO A 155 -2.08 -10.59 26.91
N HIS A 156 -1.55 -9.97 27.97
CA HIS A 156 -2.31 -9.30 29.02
C HIS A 156 -2.26 -7.78 28.93
N ALA A 157 -1.54 -7.22 27.96
CA ALA A 157 -1.48 -5.78 27.79
C ALA A 157 -2.82 -5.19 27.36
N GLU A 158 -3.15 -4.04 27.94
CA GLU A 158 -4.36 -3.26 27.67
C GLU A 158 -4.01 -1.92 27.01
N CYS A 159 -4.99 -1.27 26.39
CA CYS A 159 -4.82 0.04 25.75
C CYS A 159 -5.93 1.04 26.12
N PRO A 160 -6.14 1.35 27.41
CA PRO A 160 -7.26 2.17 27.86
C PRO A 160 -7.26 3.59 27.29
N THR A 161 -6.08 4.21 27.12
CA THR A 161 -5.98 5.56 26.53
C THR A 161 -6.39 5.53 25.06
N PHE A 162 -5.91 4.55 24.31
CA PHE A 162 -6.27 4.38 22.91
C PHE A 162 -7.77 4.06 22.74
N GLU A 163 -8.33 3.19 23.58
CA GLU A 163 -9.77 2.90 23.56
C GLU A 163 -10.63 4.12 23.87
N ALA A 164 -10.26 4.91 24.89
CA ALA A 164 -10.94 6.15 25.22
C ALA A 164 -10.87 7.16 24.05
N PHE A 165 -9.71 7.28 23.40
CA PHE A 165 -9.54 8.09 22.20
C PHE A 165 -10.46 7.61 21.06
N LEU A 166 -10.49 6.31 20.76
CA LEU A 166 -11.36 5.75 19.73
C LEU A 166 -12.84 5.98 20.02
N ASN A 167 -13.26 5.75 21.27
CA ASN A 167 -14.63 6.04 21.72
C ASN A 167 -14.99 7.51 21.51
N SER A 168 -14.06 8.42 21.76
CA SER A 168 -14.30 9.84 21.57
C SER A 168 -14.54 10.20 20.09
N ILE A 169 -13.78 9.63 19.15
CA ILE A 169 -13.84 10.00 17.72
C ILE A 169 -14.89 9.21 16.92
N PHE A 170 -15.33 8.06 17.42
CA PHE A 170 -16.32 7.17 16.78
C PHE A 170 -17.65 7.06 17.54
N GLU A 171 -17.94 7.95 18.48
CA GLU A 171 -19.22 7.98 19.21
C GLU A 171 -20.43 7.95 18.24
N HIS A 172 -20.32 8.67 17.12
CA HIS A 172 -21.37 8.75 16.09
C HIS A 172 -21.38 7.56 15.11
N ASP A 173 -20.36 6.70 15.12
CA ASP A 173 -20.22 5.57 14.19
C ASP A 173 -19.44 4.40 14.84
N PRO A 174 -20.09 3.62 15.73
CA PRO A 174 -19.46 2.46 16.36
C PRO A 174 -19.02 1.39 15.35
N ALA A 175 -19.68 1.31 14.19
CA ALA A 175 -19.29 0.43 13.10
C ALA A 175 -17.94 0.88 12.50
N GLY A 176 -17.74 2.19 12.31
CA GLY A 176 -16.45 2.77 11.95
C GLY A 176 -15.31 2.40 12.90
N ARG A 177 -15.54 2.38 14.22
CA ARG A 177 -14.55 1.89 15.21
C ARG A 177 -14.16 0.43 14.94
N LYS A 178 -15.13 -0.44 14.67
CA LYS A 178 -14.89 -1.87 14.36
C LYS A 178 -14.11 -2.02 13.06
N THR A 179 -14.43 -1.25 12.04
CA THR A 179 -13.74 -1.26 10.74
C THR A 179 -12.28 -0.86 10.88
N VAL A 180 -11.98 0.17 11.67
CA VAL A 180 -10.59 0.57 11.96
C VAL A 180 -9.84 -0.51 12.73
N GLN A 181 -10.50 -1.18 13.67
CA GLN A 181 -9.93 -2.33 14.40
C GLN A 181 -9.58 -3.48 13.46
N GLU A 182 -10.49 -3.83 12.57
CA GLU A 182 -10.28 -4.87 11.54
C GLU A 182 -9.14 -4.47 10.62
N PHE A 183 -9.06 -3.21 10.19
CA PHE A 183 -7.98 -2.76 9.32
C PHE A 183 -6.62 -2.74 10.02
N ALA A 184 -6.56 -2.37 11.30
CA ALA A 184 -5.33 -2.46 12.07
C ALA A 184 -4.86 -3.92 12.19
N GLY A 185 -5.80 -4.85 12.49
CA GLY A 185 -5.55 -6.29 12.52
C GLY A 185 -5.09 -6.84 11.18
N TYR A 186 -5.77 -6.42 10.11
CA TYR A 186 -5.39 -6.72 8.73
C TYR A 186 -3.96 -6.27 8.49
N ALA A 187 -3.63 -4.99 8.69
CA ALA A 187 -2.30 -4.42 8.46
C ALA A 187 -1.18 -5.17 9.21
N VAL A 188 -1.34 -5.49 10.50
CA VAL A 188 -0.29 -6.21 11.25
C VAL A 188 -0.12 -7.68 10.87
N SER A 189 -1.12 -8.29 10.22
CA SER A 189 -1.07 -9.70 9.81
C SER A 189 -0.31 -9.98 8.51
N GLY A 190 0.10 -8.95 7.76
CA GLY A 190 0.68 -9.13 6.41
C GLY A 190 -0.30 -9.56 5.30
N ARG A 191 -1.54 -9.95 5.62
CA ARG A 191 -2.61 -10.30 4.66
C ARG A 191 -2.99 -9.21 3.66
N THR A 192 -3.10 -9.56 2.38
CA THR A 192 -3.56 -8.68 1.30
C THR A 192 -4.81 -9.20 0.56
N ASP A 193 -5.32 -10.37 1.00
CA ASP A 193 -6.34 -11.18 0.33
C ASP A 193 -7.69 -10.49 0.13
N LEU A 194 -8.04 -9.53 1.00
CA LEU A 194 -9.31 -8.80 0.87
C LEU A 194 -9.25 -7.67 -0.15
N GLN A 195 -8.06 -7.31 -0.63
CA GLN A 195 -7.84 -6.27 -1.64
C GLN A 195 -8.53 -4.94 -1.26
N LYS A 196 -8.38 -4.51 0.00
CA LYS A 196 -8.97 -3.26 0.51
C LYS A 196 -7.93 -2.26 0.98
N ALA A 197 -8.24 -1.00 0.78
CA ALA A 197 -7.60 0.16 1.40
C ALA A 197 -8.56 0.84 2.40
N LEU A 198 -8.02 1.43 3.46
CA LEU A 198 -8.78 2.24 4.41
C LEU A 198 -8.67 3.72 4.05
N VAL A 199 -9.81 4.41 4.01
CA VAL A 199 -9.88 5.86 3.82
C VAL A 199 -10.44 6.51 5.08
N ILE A 200 -9.70 7.46 5.66
CA ILE A 200 -10.14 8.23 6.83
C ILE A 200 -10.35 9.69 6.40
N ILE A 201 -11.60 10.15 6.50
CA ILE A 201 -12.02 11.52 6.15
C ILE A 201 -12.51 12.23 7.41
N GLY A 202 -12.39 13.55 7.46
CA GLY A 202 -12.94 14.34 8.58
C GLY A 202 -12.26 15.68 8.74
N PRO A 203 -12.67 16.51 9.71
CA PRO A 203 -12.14 17.86 9.84
C PRO A 203 -10.67 17.89 10.28
N ALA A 204 -10.00 19.02 10.04
CA ALA A 204 -8.70 19.31 10.63
C ALA A 204 -8.79 19.20 12.17
N ARG A 205 -7.73 18.69 12.80
CA ARG A 205 -7.67 18.39 14.24
C ARG A 205 -8.78 17.43 14.73
N GLY A 206 -9.34 16.59 13.85
CA GLY A 206 -10.36 15.58 14.19
C GLY A 206 -9.82 14.23 14.68
N GLY A 207 -8.53 14.13 15.03
CA GLY A 207 -7.92 12.87 15.50
C GLY A 207 -7.36 11.95 14.40
N LYS A 208 -7.64 12.22 13.11
CA LYS A 208 -7.14 11.42 11.97
C LYS A 208 -5.63 11.17 12.02
N GLY A 209 -4.84 12.22 12.23
CA GLY A 209 -3.38 12.13 12.29
C GLY A 209 -2.88 11.34 13.50
N THR A 210 -3.59 11.39 14.64
CA THR A 210 -3.27 10.54 15.81
C THR A 210 -3.55 9.08 15.50
N LEU A 211 -4.71 8.77 14.89
CA LEU A 211 -5.07 7.41 14.50
C LEU A 211 -4.10 6.84 13.45
N SER A 212 -3.81 7.61 12.39
CA SER A 212 -2.84 7.24 11.35
C SER A 212 -1.47 6.93 11.93
N ARG A 213 -0.93 7.85 12.75
CA ARG A 213 0.38 7.64 13.40
C ARG A 213 0.37 6.43 14.33
N THR A 214 -0.73 6.16 15.03
CA THR A 214 -0.85 4.98 15.90
C THR A 214 -0.76 3.69 15.08
N ILE A 215 -1.47 3.60 13.95
CA ILE A 215 -1.40 2.45 13.04
C ILE A 215 0.02 2.30 12.46
N GLN A 216 0.69 3.40 12.10
CA GLN A 216 2.07 3.37 11.61
C GLN A 216 3.05 2.86 12.68
N GLN A 217 2.89 3.27 13.94
CA GLN A 217 3.71 2.77 15.06
C GLN A 217 3.44 1.30 15.35
N LEU A 218 2.17 0.88 15.25
CA LEU A 218 1.76 -0.50 15.40
C LEU A 218 2.35 -1.41 14.31
N VAL A 219 2.37 -0.96 13.05
CA VAL A 219 3.00 -1.70 11.95
C VAL A 219 4.53 -1.60 12.01
N GLY A 220 5.05 -0.54 12.63
CA GLY A 220 6.47 -0.22 12.72
C GLY A 220 6.93 0.67 11.57
N LEU A 221 7.57 1.80 11.90
CA LEU A 221 7.95 2.82 10.91
C LEU A 221 8.88 2.30 9.82
N SER A 222 9.72 1.30 10.09
CA SER A 222 10.55 0.64 9.07
C SER A 222 9.74 -0.07 8.00
N ASN A 223 8.52 -0.48 8.32
CA ASN A 223 7.61 -1.24 7.46
C ASN A 223 6.59 -0.33 6.76
N VAL A 224 6.68 0.99 6.98
CA VAL A 224 5.76 2.00 6.43
C VAL A 224 6.46 2.79 5.33
N ALA A 225 5.73 3.07 4.24
CA ALA A 225 6.05 4.13 3.29
C ALA A 225 5.04 5.29 3.43
N SER A 226 5.45 6.48 3.04
CA SER A 226 4.57 7.67 3.06
C SER A 226 4.58 8.38 1.71
N PRO A 227 4.16 7.69 0.62
CA PRO A 227 4.12 8.29 -0.71
C PRO A 227 3.11 9.43 -0.76
N ARG A 228 3.42 10.46 -1.55
CA ARG A 228 2.35 11.34 -2.04
C ARG A 228 1.59 10.62 -3.15
N LEU A 229 0.28 10.84 -3.24
CA LEU A 229 -0.55 10.16 -4.23
C LEU A 229 0.01 10.35 -5.66
N LYS A 230 0.38 11.57 -6.04
CA LYS A 230 0.99 11.86 -7.36
C LYS A 230 2.30 11.13 -7.64
N ASP A 231 3.09 10.81 -6.61
CA ASP A 231 4.39 10.17 -6.78
C ASP A 231 4.22 8.71 -7.18
N ILE A 232 3.14 8.03 -6.74
CA ILE A 232 2.81 6.64 -7.13
C ILE A 232 2.72 6.49 -8.66
N GLY A 233 2.20 7.50 -9.36
CA GLY A 233 2.12 7.54 -10.82
C GLY A 233 3.43 7.89 -11.54
N SER A 234 4.50 8.25 -10.83
CA SER A 234 5.78 8.68 -11.41
C SER A 234 6.70 7.50 -11.76
N GLU A 235 7.70 7.71 -12.62
CA GLU A 235 8.61 6.65 -13.09
C GLU A 235 9.22 5.79 -11.98
N PHE A 236 9.65 6.41 -10.87
CA PHE A 236 10.28 5.74 -9.72
C PHE A 236 9.38 5.62 -8.49
N GLY A 237 8.10 5.99 -8.62
CA GLY A 237 7.16 6.14 -7.50
C GLY A 237 6.93 4.91 -6.65
N LEU A 238 7.04 3.73 -7.24
CA LEU A 238 6.77 2.46 -6.56
C LEU A 238 8.00 1.91 -5.83
N ALA A 239 9.19 2.48 -6.06
CA ALA A 239 10.44 1.96 -5.49
C ALA A 239 10.44 1.99 -3.96
N GLU A 240 9.82 3.01 -3.35
CA GLU A 240 9.75 3.13 -1.89
C GLU A 240 8.79 2.12 -1.23
N LEU A 241 7.91 1.48 -2.01
CA LEU A 241 6.93 0.51 -1.53
C LEU A 241 7.51 -0.91 -1.43
N ILE A 242 8.67 -1.17 -2.03
CA ILE A 242 9.30 -2.49 -2.00
C ILE A 242 9.56 -2.90 -0.55
N GLY A 243 9.00 -4.06 -0.15
CA GLY A 243 9.13 -4.59 1.21
C GLY A 243 8.29 -3.88 2.28
N LYS A 244 7.47 -2.88 1.93
CA LYS A 244 6.65 -2.12 2.88
C LYS A 244 5.25 -2.74 3.03
N GLN A 245 4.83 -2.91 4.29
CA GLN A 245 3.54 -3.51 4.64
C GLN A 245 2.39 -2.51 4.61
N LEU A 246 2.68 -1.21 4.81
CA LEU A 246 1.69 -0.15 4.84
C LEU A 246 2.21 1.08 4.08
N ALA A 247 1.39 1.63 3.21
CA ALA A 247 1.58 2.94 2.61
C ALA A 247 0.56 3.92 3.21
N VAL A 248 1.04 5.02 3.77
CA VAL A 248 0.19 6.09 4.29
C VAL A 248 0.23 7.28 3.35
N VAL A 249 -0.92 7.59 2.75
CA VAL A 249 -1.08 8.77 1.91
C VAL A 249 -1.77 9.84 2.74
N GLU A 250 -0.98 10.79 3.23
CA GLU A 250 -1.51 11.96 3.93
C GLU A 250 -1.87 13.08 2.93
N ASP A 251 -2.97 13.77 3.20
CA ASP A 251 -3.39 14.96 2.46
C ASP A 251 -3.56 14.67 0.96
N ALA A 252 -4.38 13.65 0.66
CA ALA A 252 -4.78 13.30 -0.70
C ALA A 252 -5.61 14.43 -1.34
N ARG A 253 -4.94 15.49 -1.80
CA ARG A 253 -5.52 16.59 -2.58
C ARG A 253 -5.62 16.20 -4.05
N ASN A 254 -6.43 16.94 -4.82
CA ASN A 254 -6.73 16.69 -6.24
C ASN A 254 -5.52 16.78 -7.21
N ASP A 255 -4.29 16.93 -6.71
CA ASP A 255 -3.05 17.13 -7.47
C ASP A 255 -2.62 15.91 -8.35
N TYR A 256 -3.39 14.81 -8.33
CA TYR A 256 -3.15 13.62 -9.14
C TYR A 256 -4.04 13.53 -10.39
N LYS A 257 -5.00 14.46 -10.58
CA LYS A 257 -5.90 14.47 -11.75
C LYS A 257 -5.13 14.54 -13.09
N ASP A 258 -3.90 15.02 -13.06
CA ASP A 258 -3.01 15.12 -14.23
C ASP A 258 -2.24 13.82 -14.54
N ASN A 259 -2.33 12.79 -13.69
CA ASN A 259 -1.61 11.52 -13.90
C ASN A 259 -2.52 10.28 -13.72
N PRO A 260 -3.17 9.82 -14.80
CA PRO A 260 -4.02 8.63 -14.81
C PRO A 260 -3.32 7.36 -14.29
N ALA A 261 -2.00 7.24 -14.48
CA ALA A 261 -1.23 6.09 -14.03
C ALA A 261 -1.20 5.95 -12.50
N THR A 262 -1.48 7.03 -11.76
CA THR A 262 -1.56 7.01 -10.28
C THR A 262 -2.64 6.05 -9.80
N VAL A 263 -3.84 6.18 -10.37
CA VAL A 263 -5.02 5.42 -9.94
C VAL A 263 -4.89 3.97 -10.39
N GLU A 264 -4.46 3.76 -11.63
CA GLU A 264 -4.19 2.44 -12.18
C GLU A 264 -3.20 1.66 -11.29
N ARG A 265 -2.04 2.26 -10.96
CA ARG A 265 -1.04 1.61 -10.12
C ARG A 265 -1.53 1.38 -8.68
N LEU A 266 -2.25 2.34 -8.11
CA LEU A 266 -2.85 2.18 -6.79
C LEU A 266 -3.78 0.95 -6.76
N LEU A 267 -4.66 0.83 -7.77
CA LEU A 267 -5.60 -0.28 -7.88
C LEU A 267 -4.90 -1.62 -8.15
N SER A 268 -3.86 -1.62 -8.98
CA SER A 268 -3.06 -2.82 -9.24
C SER A 268 -2.38 -3.32 -7.97
N ILE A 269 -1.82 -2.43 -7.15
CA ILE A 269 -1.21 -2.84 -5.87
C ILE A 269 -2.26 -3.36 -4.90
N ILE A 270 -3.39 -2.65 -4.75
CA ILE A 270 -4.49 -3.12 -3.90
C ILE A 270 -5.05 -4.46 -4.41
N GLY A 271 -5.03 -4.70 -5.71
CA GLY A 271 -5.50 -5.93 -6.36
C GLY A 271 -4.53 -7.09 -6.35
N GLU A 272 -3.35 -6.94 -5.76
CA GLU A 272 -2.26 -7.93 -5.80
C GLU A 272 -1.74 -8.25 -7.22
N ASP A 273 -1.89 -7.31 -8.15
CA ASP A 273 -1.34 -7.46 -9.50
C ASP A 273 0.19 -7.40 -9.44
N ALA A 274 0.85 -8.17 -10.32
CA ALA A 274 2.30 -8.06 -10.50
C ALA A 274 2.62 -6.71 -11.19
N VAL A 275 3.54 -5.96 -10.60
CA VAL A 275 4.01 -4.67 -11.10
C VAL A 275 5.49 -4.72 -11.45
N ALA A 276 5.89 -3.90 -12.42
CA ALA A 276 7.28 -3.61 -12.73
C ALA A 276 7.67 -2.30 -12.05
N VAL A 277 8.64 -2.35 -11.14
CA VAL A 277 9.11 -1.20 -10.37
C VAL A 277 10.48 -0.79 -10.90
N ASN A 278 10.55 0.40 -11.50
CA ASN A 278 11.81 0.99 -11.93
C ASN A 278 12.60 1.47 -10.70
N ARG A 279 13.84 1.01 -10.59
CA ARG A 279 14.76 1.37 -9.51
C ARG A 279 15.93 2.13 -10.10
N LYS A 280 16.19 3.34 -9.62
CA LYS A 280 17.23 4.21 -10.17
C LYS A 280 18.59 3.50 -10.16
N ASN A 281 19.22 3.39 -11.33
CA ASN A 281 20.52 2.71 -11.54
C ASN A 281 20.53 1.22 -11.12
N ARG A 282 19.38 0.54 -11.10
CA ARG A 282 19.26 -0.90 -10.81
C ARG A 282 18.31 -1.55 -11.83
N ASP A 283 18.34 -2.87 -11.93
CA ASP A 283 17.37 -3.62 -12.73
C ASP A 283 15.95 -3.38 -12.21
N PHE A 284 14.97 -3.45 -13.14
CA PHE A 284 13.56 -3.48 -12.78
C PHE A 284 13.28 -4.59 -11.77
N TRP A 285 12.52 -4.26 -10.73
CA TRP A 285 11.97 -5.26 -9.83
C TRP A 285 10.59 -5.68 -10.33
N HIS A 286 10.33 -6.99 -10.36
CA HIS A 286 9.07 -7.55 -10.82
C HIS A 286 8.44 -8.38 -9.71
N GLY A 287 7.20 -8.06 -9.33
CA GLY A 287 6.52 -8.82 -8.29
C GLY A 287 5.25 -8.14 -7.80
N THR A 288 4.66 -8.72 -6.77
CA THR A 288 3.48 -8.20 -6.08
C THR A 288 3.94 -7.41 -4.85
N LEU A 289 3.49 -6.16 -4.72
CA LEU A 289 3.79 -5.34 -3.54
C LEU A 289 2.78 -5.69 -2.42
N PRO A 290 3.21 -6.22 -1.27
CA PRO A 290 2.32 -6.64 -0.18
C PRO A 290 1.83 -5.42 0.66
N THR A 291 1.57 -4.30 0.00
CA THR A 291 1.38 -3.00 0.63
C THR A 291 -0.11 -2.66 0.74
N ARG A 292 -0.58 -2.39 1.95
CA ARG A 292 -1.94 -1.88 2.19
C ARG A 292 -1.91 -0.37 2.16
N PHE A 293 -2.98 0.26 1.69
CA PHE A 293 -3.08 1.72 1.68
C PHE A 293 -3.97 2.21 2.82
N LEU A 294 -3.44 3.17 3.57
CA LEU A 294 -4.16 4.02 4.49
C LEU A 294 -4.15 5.44 3.93
N ILE A 295 -5.31 5.91 3.46
CA ILE A 295 -5.46 7.24 2.90
C ILE A 295 -6.14 8.14 3.92
N VAL A 296 -5.51 9.27 4.22
CA VAL A 296 -6.01 10.23 5.22
C VAL A 296 -6.23 11.57 4.54
N SER A 297 -7.47 12.06 4.56
CA SER A 297 -7.85 13.31 3.92
C SER A 297 -8.77 14.17 4.80
N ASN A 298 -8.77 15.48 4.57
CA ASN A 298 -9.77 16.35 5.17
C ASN A 298 -11.10 16.27 4.42
N ASP A 299 -11.01 16.21 3.08
CA ASP A 299 -12.15 16.23 2.18
C ASP A 299 -12.20 14.94 1.35
N VAL A 300 -13.39 14.65 0.82
CA VAL A 300 -13.57 13.55 -0.14
C VAL A 300 -12.80 13.89 -1.42
N PHE A 301 -12.11 12.90 -1.98
CA PHE A 301 -11.28 13.05 -3.17
C PHE A 301 -11.80 12.20 -4.33
N SER A 302 -11.48 12.61 -5.56
CA SER A 302 -11.97 12.02 -6.82
C SER A 302 -10.91 11.21 -7.55
N LEU A 303 -10.99 9.87 -7.53
CA LEU A 303 -10.01 9.01 -8.19
C LEU A 303 -10.10 8.94 -9.72
N GLY A 304 -10.78 9.89 -10.38
CA GLY A 304 -10.68 10.13 -11.83
C GLY A 304 -11.20 9.05 -12.77
N ASP A 305 -11.48 7.84 -12.29
CA ASP A 305 -12.09 6.77 -13.05
C ASP A 305 -13.53 6.51 -12.60
N ASN A 306 -14.39 6.35 -13.60
CA ASN A 306 -15.85 6.42 -13.54
C ASN A 306 -16.48 5.04 -13.21
N SER A 307 -15.64 4.08 -12.79
CA SER A 307 -16.05 2.71 -12.56
C SER A 307 -16.32 2.49 -11.06
N GLY A 308 -17.51 1.98 -10.72
CA GLY A 308 -17.85 1.58 -9.34
C GLY A 308 -16.88 0.52 -8.76
N ALA A 309 -16.05 -0.10 -9.61
CA ALA A 309 -14.97 -1.00 -9.24
C ALA A 309 -13.95 -0.36 -8.28
N ILE A 310 -13.64 0.93 -8.45
CA ILE A 310 -12.70 1.66 -7.59
C ILE A 310 -13.21 1.74 -6.16
N LEU A 311 -14.47 2.17 -6.00
CA LEU A 311 -15.09 2.34 -4.69
C LEU A 311 -15.21 1.03 -3.93
N SER A 312 -15.35 -0.08 -4.65
CA SER A 312 -15.35 -1.41 -4.04
C SER A 312 -14.04 -1.73 -3.31
N ARG A 313 -12.90 -1.11 -3.68
CA ARG A 313 -11.60 -1.34 -3.04
C ARG A 313 -11.36 -0.47 -1.81
N PHE A 314 -12.21 0.53 -1.56
CA PHE A 314 -12.08 1.43 -0.41
C PHE A 314 -13.12 1.13 0.65
N VAL A 315 -12.64 0.99 1.89
CA VAL A 315 -13.47 1.02 3.08
C VAL A 315 -13.25 2.39 3.71
N SER A 316 -14.30 3.21 3.81
CA SER A 316 -14.18 4.61 4.21
C SER A 316 -14.87 4.90 5.54
N VAL A 317 -14.20 5.67 6.40
CA VAL A 317 -14.72 6.16 7.68
C VAL A 317 -14.67 7.69 7.71
N LYS A 318 -15.74 8.32 8.19
CA LYS A 318 -15.80 9.78 8.39
C LYS A 318 -15.81 10.14 9.87
N LEU A 319 -14.81 10.91 10.31
CA LEU A 319 -14.76 11.51 11.64
C LEU A 319 -15.51 12.85 11.61
N LYS A 320 -16.34 13.11 12.62
CA LYS A 320 -17.16 14.34 12.71
C LYS A 320 -16.66 15.34 13.75
N LYS A 321 -15.96 14.89 14.80
CA LYS A 321 -15.47 15.76 15.87
C LYS A 321 -14.17 16.48 15.49
N SER A 322 -13.97 17.67 16.08
CA SER A 322 -12.70 18.39 16.08
C SER A 322 -12.26 18.66 17.52
N PHE A 323 -10.98 18.45 17.81
CA PHE A 323 -10.36 18.70 19.12
C PHE A 323 -9.56 20.00 19.12
N LYS A 324 -9.93 20.94 18.25
CA LYS A 324 -9.22 22.20 18.06
C LYS A 324 -9.10 23.02 19.36
N ASP A 325 -10.13 22.98 20.19
CA ASP A 325 -10.27 23.85 21.37
C ASP A 325 -9.73 23.21 22.66
N ASN A 326 -9.53 21.89 22.67
CA ASN A 326 -8.95 21.17 23.82
C ASN A 326 -8.02 20.04 23.35
N PRO A 327 -6.86 20.37 22.74
CA PRO A 327 -5.91 19.36 22.33
C PRO A 327 -5.14 18.82 23.54
N ASP A 328 -5.08 17.50 23.70
CA ASP A 328 -4.07 16.87 24.55
C ASP A 328 -2.77 16.71 23.73
N PRO A 329 -1.72 17.50 24.00
CA PRO A 329 -0.49 17.49 23.21
C PRO A 329 0.32 16.19 23.39
N ASP A 330 0.14 15.48 24.50
CA ASP A 330 0.88 14.27 24.82
C ASP A 330 0.11 12.99 24.51
N LEU A 331 -1.13 13.10 24.00
CA LEU A 331 -1.98 11.95 23.66
C LEU A 331 -1.26 10.92 22.80
N GLY A 332 -0.52 11.36 21.77
CA GLY A 332 0.24 10.46 20.91
C GLY A 332 1.33 9.69 21.66
N LYS A 333 2.00 10.32 22.63
CA LYS A 333 3.03 9.65 23.45
C LYS A 333 2.39 8.62 24.39
N LYS A 334 1.26 8.97 25.01
CA LYS A 334 0.51 8.06 25.89
C LYS A 334 0.02 6.83 25.13
N ILE A 335 -0.58 7.03 23.95
CA ILE A 335 -1.03 5.93 23.08
C ILE A 335 0.15 5.05 22.62
N ASN A 336 1.30 5.63 22.29
CA ASN A 336 2.49 4.85 21.89
C ASN A 336 3.05 3.95 23.00
N GLN A 337 2.74 4.22 24.27
CA GLN A 337 3.13 3.34 25.38
C GLN A 337 2.24 2.10 25.47
N GLU A 338 1.08 2.10 24.79
CA GLU A 338 0.09 1.02 24.82
C GLU A 338 0.19 0.07 23.62
N LEU A 339 1.26 0.12 22.81
CA LEU A 339 1.38 -0.67 21.57
C LEU A 339 1.11 -2.18 21.73
N PRO A 340 1.60 -2.89 22.77
CA PRO A 340 1.24 -4.29 22.98
C PRO A 340 -0.27 -4.50 23.20
N GLY A 341 -0.93 -3.59 23.93
CA GLY A 341 -2.38 -3.63 24.12
C GLY A 341 -3.16 -3.26 22.86
N ILE A 342 -2.68 -2.29 22.09
CA ILE A 342 -3.25 -1.92 20.78
C ILE A 342 -3.12 -3.08 19.80
N PHE A 343 -2.03 -3.86 19.89
CA PHE A 343 -1.87 -5.08 19.12
C PHE A 343 -2.91 -6.14 19.50
N ASN A 344 -3.14 -6.39 20.80
CA ASN A 344 -4.23 -7.27 21.26
C ASN A 344 -5.60 -6.80 20.76
N TRP A 345 -5.84 -5.48 20.81
CA TRP A 345 -7.04 -4.87 20.24
C TRP A 345 -7.15 -5.10 18.72
N ALA A 346 -6.07 -4.93 17.96
CA ALA A 346 -6.05 -5.17 16.51
C ALA A 346 -6.26 -6.64 16.17
N LEU A 347 -5.67 -7.55 16.95
CA LEU A 347 -5.82 -8.99 16.85
C LEU A 347 -7.27 -9.46 17.05
N ALA A 348 -8.03 -8.83 17.94
CA ALA A 348 -9.46 -9.09 18.09
C ALA A 348 -10.27 -8.61 16.87
N GLY A 349 -9.84 -7.51 16.23
CA GLY A 349 -10.38 -7.06 14.95
C GLY A 349 -10.10 -8.04 13.82
N LEU A 350 -8.87 -8.55 13.73
CA LEU A 350 -8.47 -9.52 12.72
C LEU A 350 -9.30 -10.81 12.83
N GLN A 351 -9.50 -11.32 14.04
CA GLN A 351 -10.34 -12.50 14.26
C GLN A 351 -11.77 -12.27 13.76
N ARG A 352 -12.37 -11.13 14.11
CA ARG A 352 -13.71 -10.77 13.61
C ARG A 352 -13.75 -10.67 12.09
N LEU A 353 -12.70 -10.11 11.48
CA LEU A 353 -12.57 -10.00 10.03
C LEU A 353 -12.51 -11.38 9.36
N GLU A 354 -11.81 -12.35 9.98
CA GLU A 354 -11.75 -13.74 9.53
C GLU A 354 -13.10 -14.43 9.57
N GLU A 355 -13.80 -14.29 10.70
CA GLU A 355 -15.12 -14.89 10.90
C GLU A 355 -16.16 -14.34 9.90
N GLN A 356 -16.06 -13.05 9.54
CA GLN A 356 -16.99 -12.40 8.62
C GLN A 356 -16.62 -12.53 7.14
N GLY A 357 -15.33 -12.73 6.83
CA GLY A 357 -14.80 -12.73 5.46
C GLY A 357 -14.87 -11.37 4.75
N LYS A 358 -15.27 -10.30 5.44
CA LYS A 358 -15.40 -8.94 4.92
C LYS A 358 -15.32 -7.92 6.05
N PHE A 359 -14.93 -6.69 5.73
CA PHE A 359 -14.95 -5.59 6.69
C PHE A 359 -16.37 -5.25 7.14
N THR A 360 -16.51 -4.91 8.42
CA THR A 360 -17.67 -4.19 8.93
C THR A 360 -17.85 -2.92 8.10
N GLN A 361 -19.07 -2.63 7.68
CA GLN A 361 -19.39 -1.40 6.93
C GLN A 361 -19.68 -0.25 7.91
N PRO A 362 -18.88 0.84 7.88
CA PRO A 362 -19.16 2.04 8.66
C PRO A 362 -20.49 2.69 8.27
N GLN A 363 -21.18 3.30 9.23
CA GLN A 363 -22.42 4.04 8.95
C GLN A 363 -22.16 5.25 8.05
N THR A 364 -20.97 5.81 8.12
CA THR A 364 -20.53 6.96 7.31
C THR A 364 -20.04 6.57 5.91
N MET A 365 -19.93 5.28 5.60
CA MET A 365 -19.36 4.81 4.34
C MET A 365 -20.23 5.18 3.13
N GLU A 366 -21.55 5.03 3.25
CA GLU A 366 -22.48 5.36 2.16
C GLU A 366 -22.45 6.85 1.81
N GLU A 367 -22.40 7.73 2.83
CA GLU A 367 -22.24 9.17 2.65
C GLU A 367 -20.94 9.50 1.90
N VAL A 368 -19.83 8.89 2.30
CA VAL A 368 -18.53 9.11 1.65
C VAL A 368 -18.50 8.56 0.23
N GLN A 369 -19.07 7.37 0.01
CA GLN A 369 -19.12 6.75 -1.31
C GLN A 369 -20.03 7.51 -2.27
N GLY A 370 -21.17 8.03 -1.79
CA GLY A 370 -22.03 8.94 -2.55
C GLY A 370 -21.24 10.16 -3.02
N LEU A 371 -20.58 10.86 -2.10
CA LEU A 371 -19.74 12.02 -2.44
C LEU A 371 -18.60 11.67 -3.40
N MET A 372 -17.97 10.50 -3.26
CA MET A 372 -16.93 10.05 -4.21
C MET A 372 -17.52 9.77 -5.59
N ASN A 373 -18.71 9.16 -5.68
CA ASN A 373 -19.41 8.92 -6.93
C ASN A 373 -19.78 10.22 -7.63
N ASP A 374 -20.34 11.18 -6.89
CA ASP A 374 -20.72 12.50 -7.40
C ASP A 374 -19.48 13.21 -7.95
N LEU A 375 -18.37 13.19 -7.21
CA LEU A 375 -17.11 13.79 -7.67
C LEU A 375 -16.50 13.10 -8.89
N ASN A 376 -16.76 11.80 -9.08
CA ASN A 376 -16.23 11.03 -10.21
C ASN A 376 -17.14 11.12 -11.45
N SER A 377 -18.42 11.52 -11.31
CA SER A 377 -19.42 11.50 -12.37
C SER A 377 -19.83 12.90 -12.88
N PRO A 378 -18.91 13.73 -13.42
CA PRO A 378 -19.23 15.09 -13.83
C PRO A 378 -20.27 15.15 -14.95
N VAL A 379 -20.40 14.09 -15.76
CA VAL A 379 -21.41 14.02 -16.82
C VAL A 379 -22.81 13.74 -16.26
N ALA A 380 -22.92 12.94 -15.20
CA ALA A 380 -24.20 12.71 -14.53
C ALA A 380 -24.65 13.99 -13.80
N ASN A 381 -23.75 14.62 -13.03
CA ASN A 381 -24.04 15.89 -12.35
C ASN A 381 -24.41 16.98 -13.35
N PHE A 382 -23.73 17.05 -14.50
CA PHE A 382 -24.11 17.97 -15.57
C PHE A 382 -25.56 17.75 -16.01
N LEU A 383 -26.01 16.50 -16.22
CA LEU A 383 -27.39 16.24 -16.61
C LEU A 383 -28.39 16.62 -15.52
N ASP A 384 -28.06 16.40 -14.25
CA ASP A 384 -28.93 16.69 -13.11
C ASP A 384 -29.00 18.21 -12.79
N GLU A 385 -27.88 18.92 -12.91
CA GLU A 385 -27.76 20.34 -12.56
C GLU A 385 -28.05 21.30 -13.73
N THR A 386 -28.25 20.77 -14.94
CA THR A 386 -28.44 21.58 -16.15
C THR A 386 -29.89 21.46 -16.67
N PRO A 387 -30.85 22.20 -16.09
CA PRO A 387 -32.29 22.06 -16.40
C PRO A 387 -32.66 22.45 -17.84
N GLN A 388 -31.75 23.08 -18.60
CA GLN A 388 -31.97 23.31 -20.03
C GLN A 388 -31.96 22.02 -20.87
N PHE A 389 -31.47 20.89 -20.33
CA PHE A 389 -31.51 19.59 -20.97
C PHE A 389 -32.26 18.61 -20.08
N GLU A 390 -33.24 17.92 -20.66
CA GLU A 390 -34.04 16.91 -19.97
C GLU A 390 -33.73 15.54 -20.58
N LEU A 391 -33.44 14.57 -19.72
CA LEU A 391 -33.27 13.17 -20.10
C LEU A 391 -34.64 12.52 -20.29
N THR A 392 -35.11 12.44 -21.54
CA THR A 392 -36.45 11.92 -21.87
C THR A 392 -36.46 10.43 -22.16
N ARG A 393 -35.30 9.83 -22.48
CA ARG A 393 -35.15 8.45 -22.99
C ARG A 393 -36.01 8.14 -24.23
N ASN A 394 -36.52 9.19 -24.89
CA ASN A 394 -37.33 9.08 -26.09
C ASN A 394 -36.42 9.08 -27.33
N PRO A 395 -36.47 8.06 -28.20
CA PRO A 395 -35.65 7.98 -29.41
C PRO A 395 -35.89 9.12 -30.43
N GLU A 396 -37.00 9.85 -30.32
CA GLU A 396 -37.32 10.99 -31.20
C GLU A 396 -36.74 12.32 -30.70
N ASP A 397 -36.44 12.42 -29.40
CA ASP A 397 -35.84 13.62 -28.81
C ASP A 397 -34.34 13.61 -29.03
N TRP A 398 -33.81 14.72 -29.55
CA TRP A 398 -32.37 14.84 -29.80
C TRP A 398 -31.83 16.25 -29.59
N VAL A 399 -30.53 16.28 -29.31
CA VAL A 399 -29.69 17.49 -29.31
C VAL A 399 -28.44 17.27 -30.15
N THR A 400 -27.80 18.34 -30.62
CA THR A 400 -26.53 18.16 -31.35
C THR A 400 -25.39 17.87 -30.37
N ARG A 401 -24.42 17.03 -30.79
CA ARG A 401 -23.22 16.76 -29.96
C ARG A 401 -22.48 18.03 -29.57
N SER A 402 -22.44 19.01 -30.47
CA SER A 402 -21.73 20.28 -30.25
C SER A 402 -22.44 21.15 -29.21
N GLU A 403 -23.76 21.26 -29.29
CA GLU A 403 -24.56 22.02 -28.34
C GLU A 403 -24.44 21.49 -26.91
N LEU A 404 -24.63 20.18 -26.75
CA LEU A 404 -24.57 19.56 -25.43
C LEU A 404 -23.15 19.64 -24.84
N HIS A 405 -22.11 19.45 -25.65
CA HIS A 405 -20.72 19.58 -25.20
C HIS A 405 -20.34 21.03 -24.86
N HIS A 406 -20.88 22.01 -25.57
CA HIS A 406 -20.64 23.42 -25.27
C HIS A 406 -21.27 23.81 -23.93
N ALA A 407 -22.50 23.35 -23.67
CA ALA A 407 -23.13 23.54 -22.37
C ALA A 407 -22.37 22.82 -21.25
N TYR A 408 -21.90 21.60 -21.49
CA TYR A 408 -21.06 20.88 -20.52
C TYR A 408 -19.77 21.62 -20.19
N LYS A 409 -19.12 22.24 -21.19
CA LYS A 409 -17.93 23.07 -20.94
C LYS A 409 -18.24 24.28 -20.08
N ALA A 410 -19.34 24.98 -20.36
CA ALA A 410 -19.77 26.14 -19.58
C ALA A 410 -20.10 25.74 -18.13
N TRP A 411 -20.82 24.63 -17.94
CA TRP A 411 -21.09 24.09 -16.60
C TRP A 411 -19.79 23.70 -15.88
N CYS A 412 -18.84 23.04 -16.56
CA CYS A 412 -17.53 22.72 -15.98
C CYS A 412 -16.79 23.97 -15.49
N GLU A 413 -16.82 25.06 -16.26
CA GLU A 413 -16.21 26.33 -15.84
C GLU A 413 -16.89 26.93 -14.61
N GLU A 414 -18.21 26.81 -14.49
CA GLU A 414 -18.99 27.30 -13.34
C GLU A 414 -18.69 26.52 -12.05
N VAL A 415 -18.63 25.20 -12.12
CA VAL A 415 -18.35 24.34 -10.95
C VAL A 415 -16.86 24.14 -10.67
N GLY A 416 -15.98 24.74 -11.48
CA GLY A 416 -14.53 24.60 -11.35
C GLY A 416 -13.99 23.21 -11.73
N ALA A 417 -14.71 22.46 -12.57
CA ALA A 417 -14.29 21.18 -13.11
C ALA A 417 -13.50 21.33 -14.42
N HIS A 418 -12.65 20.34 -14.74
CA HIS A 418 -11.94 20.31 -16.01
C HIS A 418 -12.79 19.64 -17.11
N PRO A 419 -13.08 20.33 -18.22
CA PRO A 419 -13.94 19.77 -19.27
C PRO A 419 -13.25 18.66 -20.05
N MET A 420 -13.95 17.54 -20.22
CA MET A 420 -13.54 16.44 -21.08
C MET A 420 -13.51 16.85 -22.56
N LYS A 421 -12.64 16.20 -23.35
CA LYS A 421 -12.71 16.27 -24.82
C LYS A 421 -14.07 15.72 -25.30
N GLN A 422 -14.59 16.26 -26.41
CA GLN A 422 -15.95 15.95 -26.89
C GLN A 422 -16.19 14.45 -27.10
N VAL A 423 -15.18 13.71 -27.56
CA VAL A 423 -15.30 12.24 -27.76
C VAL A 423 -15.49 11.52 -26.43
N ASN A 424 -14.67 11.83 -25.43
CA ASN A 424 -14.76 11.23 -24.09
C ASN A 424 -16.06 11.61 -23.38
N PHE A 425 -16.50 12.86 -23.53
CA PHE A 425 -17.79 13.33 -23.02
C PHE A 425 -18.94 12.49 -23.57
N VAL A 426 -18.98 12.25 -24.89
CA VAL A 426 -20.06 11.46 -25.51
C VAL A 426 -20.01 9.99 -25.06
N GLN A 427 -18.81 9.41 -24.92
CA GLN A 427 -18.66 8.05 -24.39
C GLN A 427 -19.18 7.95 -22.95
N ALA A 428 -18.78 8.88 -22.08
CA ALA A 428 -19.25 8.94 -20.70
C ALA A 428 -20.76 9.14 -20.65
N LEU A 429 -21.32 10.04 -21.46
CA LEU A 429 -22.75 10.34 -21.51
C LEU A 429 -23.60 9.11 -21.88
N VAL A 430 -23.19 8.34 -22.90
CA VAL A 430 -23.87 7.10 -23.29
C VAL A 430 -23.76 6.02 -22.21
N ALA A 431 -22.70 6.05 -21.40
CA ALA A 431 -22.53 5.14 -20.27
C ALA A 431 -23.39 5.50 -19.05
N VAL A 432 -23.82 6.77 -18.91
CA VAL A 432 -24.66 7.24 -17.78
C VAL A 432 -26.07 6.65 -17.85
N ASP A 433 -26.69 6.60 -19.03
CA ASP A 433 -28.05 6.06 -19.19
C ASP A 433 -28.19 5.29 -20.51
N PRO A 434 -28.68 4.03 -20.48
CA PRO A 434 -28.84 3.20 -21.68
C PRO A 434 -29.87 3.74 -22.69
N GLY A 435 -30.72 4.69 -22.30
CA GLY A 435 -31.64 5.41 -23.18
C GLY A 435 -30.98 6.53 -24.00
N ILE A 436 -29.69 6.81 -23.80
CA ILE A 436 -28.94 7.79 -24.57
C ILE A 436 -28.18 7.10 -25.70
N GLU A 437 -28.45 7.52 -26.94
CA GLU A 437 -27.75 6.99 -28.11
C GLU A 437 -27.06 8.09 -28.89
N SER A 438 -25.90 7.78 -29.47
CA SER A 438 -25.18 8.74 -30.31
C SER A 438 -25.03 8.26 -31.74
N LYS A 439 -25.71 8.94 -32.68
CA LYS A 439 -25.74 8.56 -34.10
C LYS A 439 -25.32 9.73 -34.98
N ASN A 440 -24.81 9.40 -36.18
CA ASN A 440 -24.57 10.36 -37.25
C ASN A 440 -25.61 10.13 -38.37
N THR A 441 -26.76 10.80 -38.28
CA THR A 441 -27.91 10.57 -39.15
C THR A 441 -28.58 11.89 -39.54
N ALA A 442 -29.36 11.90 -40.63
CA ALA A 442 -30.29 12.99 -40.94
C ALA A 442 -31.58 12.81 -40.13
N VAL A 443 -32.31 13.90 -39.86
CA VAL A 443 -33.59 13.88 -39.11
C VAL A 443 -34.56 14.86 -39.78
N GLY A 444 -35.66 14.35 -40.34
CA GLY A 444 -36.57 15.16 -41.17
C GLY A 444 -35.83 15.85 -42.32
N ASP A 445 -36.07 17.15 -42.49
CA ASP A 445 -35.40 18.00 -43.48
C ASP A 445 -33.99 18.45 -43.07
N LEU A 446 -33.52 18.08 -41.87
CA LEU A 446 -32.22 18.51 -41.37
C LEU A 446 -31.09 17.62 -41.91
N PRO A 447 -29.95 18.22 -42.29
CA PRO A 447 -28.83 17.48 -42.84
C PRO A 447 -28.23 16.51 -41.83
N LYS A 448 -27.45 15.56 -42.35
CA LYS A 448 -26.72 14.56 -41.57
C LYS A 448 -25.76 15.27 -40.61
N ALA A 449 -25.93 15.02 -39.32
CA ALA A 449 -25.09 15.56 -38.27
C ALA A 449 -24.97 14.56 -37.12
N ARG A 450 -23.95 14.75 -36.29
CA ARG A 450 -23.75 13.94 -35.09
C ARG A 450 -24.69 14.44 -33.99
N ARG A 451 -25.67 13.61 -33.63
CA ARG A 451 -26.73 13.91 -32.66
C ARG A 451 -26.66 12.95 -31.47
N ILE A 452 -27.18 13.40 -30.35
CA ILE A 452 -27.42 12.63 -29.13
C ILE A 452 -28.94 12.50 -29.03
N PHE A 453 -29.45 11.27 -29.00
CA PHE A 453 -30.87 10.93 -28.87
C PHE A 453 -31.20 10.57 -27.42
N GLY A 454 -32.47 10.70 -27.02
CA GLY A 454 -32.93 10.47 -25.65
C GLY A 454 -32.81 11.68 -24.73
N ILE A 455 -32.39 12.84 -25.26
CA ILE A 455 -32.25 14.10 -24.54
C ILE A 455 -32.95 15.19 -25.34
N ARG A 456 -33.73 16.03 -24.65
CA ARG A 456 -34.41 17.19 -25.23
C ARG A 456 -33.93 18.48 -24.59
N LYS A 457 -33.89 19.56 -25.37
CA LYS A 457 -33.70 20.90 -24.83
C LYS A 457 -35.05 21.47 -24.36
N VAL A 458 -35.14 21.88 -23.09
CA VAL A 458 -36.36 22.47 -22.53
C VAL A 458 -36.47 23.93 -22.98
N GLN A 459 -37.55 24.28 -23.68
CA GLN A 459 -37.81 25.67 -24.08
C GLN A 459 -38.42 26.44 -22.90
N GLY A 460 -37.86 27.62 -22.57
CA GLY A 460 -38.43 28.54 -21.55
C GLY A 460 -37.68 28.62 -20.22
N VAL A 461 -36.56 27.91 -20.05
CA VAL A 461 -35.66 28.15 -18.91
C VAL A 461 -34.88 29.43 -19.19
N ASN A 462 -35.23 30.52 -18.50
CA ASN A 462 -34.45 31.76 -18.53
C ASN A 462 -33.03 31.44 -18.07
N THR A 463 -32.09 31.58 -18.99
CA THR A 463 -30.67 31.57 -18.70
C THR A 463 -30.35 32.64 -17.65
N TRP A 464 -29.67 32.27 -16.56
CA TRP A 464 -28.93 33.24 -15.74
C TRP A 464 -27.74 33.87 -16.50
N LEU A 465 -27.56 33.55 -17.80
CA LEU A 465 -26.50 34.02 -18.70
C LEU A 465 -26.76 35.37 -19.39
N THR A 466 -27.34 36.34 -18.69
CA THR A 466 -27.24 37.75 -19.10
C THR A 466 -26.98 38.60 -17.88
N ASN A 467 -25.70 38.71 -17.49
CA ASN A 467 -25.10 39.90 -16.85
C ASN A 467 -23.59 39.71 -16.62
N LYS A 468 -22.81 39.51 -17.70
CA LYS A 468 -21.35 39.76 -17.70
C LYS A 468 -20.86 40.20 -19.09
N GLN A 469 -21.57 41.15 -19.68
CA GLN A 469 -21.06 41.99 -20.79
C GLN A 469 -21.48 43.44 -20.56
N SER A 470 -21.10 44.00 -19.40
CA SER A 470 -20.98 45.45 -19.16
C SER A 470 -20.57 45.69 -17.70
N ALA A 471 -19.27 45.57 -17.42
CA ALA A 471 -18.55 46.29 -16.35
C ALA A 471 -17.05 46.14 -16.60
#